data_AF-A0A6C0G3J8-F1
#
_entry.id   AF-A0A6C0G3J8-F1
#
_cell.length_a   1.000
_cell.length_b   1.000
_cell.length_c   1.000
_cell.angle_alpha   90.00
_cell.angle_beta   90.00
_cell.angle_gamma   90.00
#
_symmetry.space_group_name_H-M   'P 1'
#
loop_
_entity.id
_entity.type
_entity.pdbx_description
1 polymer ?
#
loop_
_entity_poly.entity_id
_entity_poly.type
_entity_poly.pdbx_seq_one_letter_code
_entity_poly.pdbx_strand_id
1 'polypeptide(L)'
;MTQSAVVKSSGLHSLRLGIAILVHPVDAFEELQKSRSLIAAFVLIVLTLCVRIVTIYMTSFHITSLQPENADLNLELIRFVLPLVSGVIACYLITSIMDGEAHFSQIFTAMSYAMLPYIVFSIPLAALSRILSRGELGMYHGISTIIWLWVALLIFLQLKVLNDYTFKKTVGVLLLVIFAFLVFWGTAGLVFALTNHVLQFVREVMVEVRYLMEN
;
A
#
# COMPACT_ATOMS: atom_id res chain seq x y z
N MET A 1 -9.44 35.68 11.17
CA MET A 1 -9.09 34.43 11.87
C MET A 1 -8.32 33.55 10.89
N THR A 2 -7.03 33.37 11.15
CA THR A 2 -5.98 33.02 10.19
C THR A 2 -5.93 31.52 9.90
N GLN A 3 -5.85 31.14 8.62
CA GLN A 3 -5.77 29.75 8.13
C GLN A 3 -4.67 28.91 8.82
N SER A 4 -3.61 29.53 9.34
CA SER A 4 -2.54 28.85 10.09
C SER A 4 -3.02 28.21 11.40
N ALA A 5 -4.04 28.75 12.06
CA ALA A 5 -4.63 28.18 13.27
C ALA A 5 -5.51 26.95 12.97
N VAL A 6 -6.20 26.96 11.82
CA VAL A 6 -7.05 25.85 11.35
C VAL A 6 -6.20 24.66 10.86
N VAL A 7 -5.08 24.93 10.18
CA VAL A 7 -4.13 23.87 9.76
C VAL A 7 -3.44 23.25 10.99
N LYS A 8 -3.06 24.06 11.98
CA LYS A 8 -2.39 23.57 13.19
C LYS A 8 -3.31 22.72 14.09
N SER A 9 -4.60 23.07 14.19
CA SER A 9 -5.57 22.23 14.91
C SER A 9 -5.90 20.94 14.16
N SER A 10 -5.96 21.01 12.83
CA SER A 10 -6.23 19.85 11.97
C SER A 10 -5.08 18.82 12.00
N GLY A 11 -3.82 19.26 11.95
CA GLY A 11 -2.67 18.35 11.97
C GLY A 11 -2.50 17.60 13.31
N LEU A 12 -2.72 18.28 14.43
CA LEU A 12 -2.65 17.67 15.76
C LEU A 12 -3.75 16.61 15.95
N HIS A 13 -4.94 16.89 15.42
CA HIS A 13 -6.05 15.94 15.39
C HIS A 13 -5.71 14.71 14.54
N SER A 14 -5.15 14.91 13.33
CA SER A 14 -4.73 13.80 12.46
C SER A 14 -3.66 12.91 13.08
N LEU A 15 -2.71 13.46 13.85
CA LEU A 15 -1.69 12.70 14.57
C LEU A 15 -2.28 11.91 15.74
N ARG A 16 -3.16 12.55 16.53
CA ARG A 16 -3.88 11.86 17.62
C ARG A 16 -4.71 10.71 17.08
N LEU A 17 -5.40 10.92 15.95
CA LEU A 17 -6.17 9.89 15.28
C LEU A 17 -5.27 8.73 14.81
N GLY A 18 -4.06 9.02 14.32
CA GLY A 18 -3.08 7.98 13.97
C GLY A 18 -2.71 7.11 15.17
N ILE A 19 -2.39 7.72 16.32
CA ILE A 19 -2.09 6.97 17.55
C ILE A 19 -3.33 6.20 18.03
N ALA A 20 -4.52 6.80 17.95
CA ALA A 20 -5.76 6.14 18.31
C ALA A 20 -6.02 4.90 17.44
N ILE A 21 -5.69 4.93 16.15
CA ILE A 21 -5.83 3.75 15.26
C ILE A 21 -4.96 2.57 15.69
N LEU A 22 -3.81 2.82 16.31
CA LEU A 22 -2.95 1.75 16.81
C LEU A 22 -3.50 1.10 18.09
N VAL A 23 -4.28 1.81 18.90
CA VAL A 23 -4.75 1.32 20.22
C VAL A 23 -6.23 0.94 20.20
N HIS A 24 -7.07 1.80 19.61
CA HIS A 24 -8.52 1.67 19.50
C HIS A 24 -8.97 1.92 18.04
N PRO A 25 -8.70 0.96 17.12
CA PRO A 25 -8.93 1.16 15.70
C PRO A 25 -10.39 1.41 15.32
N VAL A 26 -11.35 0.77 16.01
CA VAL A 26 -12.78 0.91 15.70
C VAL A 26 -13.24 2.36 15.94
N ASP A 27 -13.02 2.87 17.14
CA ASP A 27 -13.40 4.24 17.53
C ASP A 27 -12.75 5.28 16.62
N ALA A 28 -11.49 5.06 16.25
CA ALA A 28 -10.76 5.98 15.39
C ALA A 28 -11.26 5.94 13.93
N PHE A 29 -11.71 4.78 13.42
CA PHE A 29 -12.35 4.71 12.10
C PHE A 29 -13.76 5.34 12.10
N GLU A 30 -14.51 5.27 13.20
CA GLU A 30 -15.78 5.98 13.35
C GLU A 30 -15.58 7.51 13.36
N GLU A 31 -14.54 7.99 14.04
CA GLU A 31 -14.16 9.40 14.01
C GLU A 31 -13.68 9.83 12.61
N LEU A 32 -12.95 8.95 11.91
CA LEU A 32 -12.54 9.17 10.54
C LEU A 32 -13.73 9.25 9.59
N GLN A 33 -14.80 8.48 9.81
CA GLN A 33 -16.01 8.54 8.98
C GLN A 33 -16.63 9.95 8.98
N LYS A 34 -16.52 10.67 10.11
CA LYS A 34 -17.01 12.05 10.29
C LYS A 34 -16.10 13.10 9.66
N SER A 35 -14.83 12.80 9.37
CA SER A 35 -13.86 13.76 8.83
C SER A 35 -13.40 13.40 7.41
N ARG A 36 -13.45 14.35 6.48
CA ARG A 36 -13.10 14.13 5.06
C ARG A 36 -11.73 14.73 4.67
N SER A 37 -10.77 14.76 5.60
CA SER A 37 -9.49 15.42 5.36
C SER A 37 -8.57 14.60 4.43
N LEU A 38 -8.67 14.86 3.12
CA LEU A 38 -7.80 14.26 2.11
C LEU A 38 -6.33 14.66 2.27
N ILE A 39 -6.07 15.81 2.89
CA ILE A 39 -4.70 16.30 3.15
C ILE A 39 -3.96 15.34 4.07
N ALA A 40 -4.63 14.87 5.13
CA ALA A 40 -4.02 13.91 6.07
C ALA A 40 -3.69 12.58 5.38
N ALA A 41 -4.57 12.08 4.52
CA ALA A 41 -4.35 10.87 3.73
C ALA A 41 -3.09 11.00 2.84
N PHE A 42 -2.99 12.10 2.10
CA PHE A 42 -1.85 12.33 1.22
C PHE A 42 -0.54 12.42 2.00
N VAL A 43 -0.52 13.13 3.12
CA VAL A 43 0.66 13.23 4.00
C VAL A 43 1.08 11.85 4.51
N LEU A 44 0.13 11.00 4.93
CA LEU A 44 0.44 9.65 5.42
C LEU A 44 0.98 8.72 4.32
N ILE A 45 0.46 8.82 3.09
CA ILE A 45 1.03 8.08 1.96
C ILE A 45 2.45 8.54 1.67
N VAL A 46 2.69 9.86 1.58
CA VAL A 46 4.04 10.39 1.38
C VAL A 46 4.97 9.92 2.50
N LEU A 47 4.52 9.96 3.75
CA LEU A 47 5.28 9.44 4.89
C LEU A 47 5.57 7.94 4.76
N THR A 48 4.60 7.14 4.33
CA THR A 48 4.78 5.70 4.08
C THR A 48 5.86 5.46 3.03
N LEU A 49 5.87 6.24 1.96
CA LEU A 49 6.89 6.16 0.90
C LEU A 49 8.26 6.56 1.43
N CYS A 50 8.35 7.64 2.21
CA CYS A 50 9.59 8.03 2.87
C CYS A 50 10.13 6.92 3.78
N VAL A 51 9.27 6.32 4.62
CA VAL A 51 9.66 5.20 5.50
C VAL A 51 10.10 3.99 4.68
N ARG A 52 9.43 3.69 3.57
CA ARG A 52 9.83 2.60 2.67
C ARG A 52 11.23 2.83 2.10
N ILE A 53 11.49 4.03 1.59
CA ILE A 53 12.81 4.41 1.04
C ILE A 53 13.89 4.29 2.12
N VAL A 54 13.64 4.89 3.30
CA VAL A 54 14.56 4.79 4.45
C VAL A 54 14.81 3.34 4.84
N THR A 55 13.77 2.51 4.88
CA THR A 55 13.89 1.09 5.21
C THR A 55 14.74 0.34 4.18
N ILE A 56 14.62 0.64 2.88
CA ILE A 56 15.45 0.03 1.83
C ILE A 56 16.94 0.36 2.04
N TYR A 57 17.27 1.63 2.34
CA TYR A 57 18.66 2.04 2.60
C TYR A 57 19.18 1.61 3.99
N MET A 58 18.29 1.46 4.97
CA MET A 58 18.65 1.05 6.32
C MET A 58 18.80 -0.46 6.46
N THR A 59 18.03 -1.25 5.71
CA THR A 59 18.06 -2.71 5.81
C THR A 59 19.40 -3.25 5.32
N SER A 60 20.02 -4.11 6.12
CA SER A 60 21.34 -4.67 5.80
C SER A 60 21.36 -5.41 4.46
N PHE A 61 22.45 -5.21 3.70
CA PHE A 61 22.76 -5.87 2.44
C PHE A 61 22.66 -7.42 2.50
N HIS A 62 22.85 -8.00 3.69
CA HIS A 62 22.79 -9.44 3.92
C HIS A 62 21.36 -10.01 4.04
N ILE A 63 20.34 -9.16 4.23
CA ILE A 63 18.95 -9.55 4.49
C ILE A 63 18.04 -9.21 3.29
N THR A 64 18.41 -8.19 2.52
CA THR A 64 17.63 -7.70 1.39
C THR A 64 18.09 -8.36 0.08
N SER A 65 17.16 -8.91 -0.70
CA SER A 65 17.41 -9.47 -2.04
C SER A 65 17.49 -8.40 -3.15
N LEU A 66 17.22 -7.14 -2.80
CA LEU A 66 17.32 -5.97 -3.67
C LEU A 66 18.62 -5.22 -3.40
N GLN A 67 19.64 -5.45 -4.23
CA GLN A 67 20.88 -4.68 -4.15
C GLN A 67 20.58 -3.18 -4.35
N PRO A 68 20.99 -2.28 -3.43
CA PRO A 68 20.80 -0.84 -3.56
C PRO A 68 21.38 -0.26 -4.85
N GLU A 69 22.41 -0.90 -5.41
CA GLU A 69 23.09 -0.50 -6.65
C GLU A 69 22.26 -0.71 -7.92
N ASN A 70 21.23 -1.56 -7.88
CA ASN A 70 20.33 -1.84 -9.01
C ASN A 70 18.89 -1.37 -8.77
N ALA A 71 18.63 -0.71 -7.64
CA ALA A 71 17.29 -0.28 -7.27
C ALA A 71 16.97 1.06 -7.92
N ASP A 72 16.28 1.02 -9.06
CA ASP A 72 15.60 2.20 -9.59
C ASP A 72 14.56 2.67 -8.57
N LEU A 73 14.90 3.74 -7.85
CA LEU A 73 14.04 4.38 -6.84
C LEU A 73 12.64 4.69 -7.40
N ASN A 74 12.58 5.07 -8.67
CA ASN A 74 11.32 5.31 -9.38
C ASN A 74 10.48 4.04 -9.56
N LEU A 75 11.11 2.90 -9.92
CA LEU A 75 10.41 1.63 -10.06
C LEU A 75 9.93 1.09 -8.71
N GLU A 76 10.73 1.24 -7.65
CA GLU A 76 10.32 0.88 -6.29
C GLU A 76 9.12 1.71 -5.81
N LEU A 77 9.12 3.02 -6.10
CA LEU A 77 8.00 3.90 -5.79
C LEU A 77 6.72 3.44 -6.50
N ILE A 78 6.81 3.18 -7.80
CA ILE A 78 5.69 2.68 -8.60
C ILE A 78 5.21 1.34 -8.05
N ARG A 79 6.12 0.42 -7.74
CA ARG A 79 5.80 -0.91 -7.20
C ARG A 79 5.07 -0.85 -5.86
N PHE A 80 5.26 0.21 -5.07
CA PHE A 80 4.55 0.38 -3.81
C PHE A 80 3.22 1.15 -3.96
N VAL A 81 3.22 2.24 -4.73
CA VAL A 81 2.03 3.11 -4.89
C VAL A 81 0.97 2.43 -5.75
N LEU A 82 1.34 1.74 -6.83
CA LEU A 82 0.37 1.15 -7.76
C LEU A 82 -0.53 0.11 -7.07
N PRO A 83 0.00 -0.86 -6.29
CA PRO A 83 -0.83 -1.80 -5.53
C PRO A 83 -1.72 -1.13 -4.50
N LEU A 84 -1.23 -0.07 -3.83
CA LEU A 84 -2.02 0.66 -2.84
C LEU A 84 -3.22 1.36 -3.50
N VAL A 85 -2.97 2.11 -4.57
CA VAL A 85 -4.02 2.84 -5.30
C VAL A 85 -5.02 1.87 -5.94
N SER A 86 -4.53 0.82 -6.60
CA SER A 86 -5.40 -0.23 -7.16
C SER A 86 -6.20 -0.95 -6.08
N GLY A 87 -5.64 -1.13 -4.88
CA GLY A 87 -6.34 -1.70 -3.72
C GLY A 87 -7.48 -0.81 -3.24
N VAL A 88 -7.25 0.50 -3.14
CA VAL A 88 -8.32 1.47 -2.79
C VAL A 88 -9.43 1.46 -3.84
N ILE A 89 -9.07 1.44 -5.13
CA ILE A 89 -10.04 1.36 -6.23
C ILE A 89 -10.83 0.05 -6.15
N ALA A 90 -10.17 -1.09 -5.97
CA ALA A 90 -10.83 -2.38 -5.85
C ALA A 90 -11.78 -2.43 -4.64
N CYS A 91 -11.33 -1.92 -3.49
CA CYS A 91 -12.19 -1.75 -2.31
C CYS A 91 -13.44 -0.95 -2.66
N TYR A 92 -13.27 0.26 -3.22
CA TYR A 92 -14.39 1.13 -3.53
C TYR A 92 -15.37 0.53 -4.54
N LEU A 93 -14.87 -0.10 -5.60
CA LEU A 93 -15.72 -0.74 -6.62
C LEU A 93 -16.53 -1.89 -6.02
N ILE A 94 -15.90 -2.77 -5.25
CA ILE A 94 -16.60 -3.91 -4.64
C ILE A 94 -17.56 -3.44 -3.55
N THR A 95 -17.19 -2.48 -2.71
CA THR A 95 -18.12 -1.93 -1.72
C THR A 95 -19.30 -1.24 -2.40
N SER A 96 -19.09 -0.54 -3.51
CA SER A 96 -20.19 0.07 -4.28
C SER A 96 -21.13 -0.95 -4.89
N ILE A 97 -20.65 -2.15 -5.27
CA ILE A 97 -21.50 -3.26 -5.74
C ILE A 97 -22.27 -3.90 -4.58
N MET A 98 -21.67 -3.92 -3.38
CA MET A 98 -22.20 -4.57 -2.18
C MET A 98 -23.03 -3.62 -1.30
N ASP A 99 -23.57 -2.55 -1.89
CA ASP A 99 -24.35 -1.49 -1.24
C ASP A 99 -23.63 -0.91 -0.01
N GLY A 100 -22.35 -0.56 -0.18
CA GLY A 100 -21.53 0.09 0.83
C GLY A 100 -21.78 1.59 0.91
N GLU A 101 -21.73 2.12 2.12
CA GLU A 101 -21.96 3.54 2.40
C GLU A 101 -20.69 4.40 2.25
N ALA A 102 -19.52 3.75 2.21
CA ALA A 102 -18.24 4.45 2.23
C ALA A 102 -17.95 5.15 0.90
N HIS A 103 -17.63 6.44 0.96
CA HIS A 103 -17.13 7.17 -0.21
C HIS A 103 -15.66 6.87 -0.48
N PHE A 104 -15.25 6.98 -1.75
CA PHE A 104 -13.85 6.79 -2.17
C PHE A 104 -12.84 7.59 -1.32
N SER A 105 -13.14 8.85 -0.99
CA SER A 105 -12.28 9.69 -0.15
C SER A 105 -12.09 9.14 1.27
N GLN A 106 -13.13 8.54 1.85
CA GLN A 106 -13.07 7.94 3.19
C GLN A 106 -12.26 6.65 3.15
N ILE A 107 -12.49 5.79 2.14
CA ILE A 107 -11.74 4.54 1.95
C ILE A 107 -10.25 4.84 1.74
N PHE A 108 -9.93 5.83 0.90
CA PHE A 108 -8.54 6.25 0.65
C PHE A 108 -7.85 6.75 1.92
N THR A 109 -8.55 7.56 2.71
CA THR A 109 -8.02 8.07 3.98
C THR A 109 -7.82 6.94 4.98
N ALA A 110 -8.82 6.06 5.14
CA ALA A 110 -8.74 4.90 6.02
C ALA A 110 -7.59 3.98 5.63
N MET A 111 -7.38 3.73 4.33
CA MET A 111 -6.29 2.89 3.84
C MET A 111 -4.93 3.48 4.18
N SER A 112 -4.79 4.81 4.06
CA SER A 112 -3.57 5.53 4.43
C SER A 112 -3.26 5.41 5.92
N TYR A 113 -4.30 5.49 6.76
CA TYR A 113 -4.17 5.28 8.19
C TYR A 113 -3.95 3.81 8.57
N ALA A 114 -4.51 2.85 7.83
CA ALA A 114 -4.25 1.42 8.04
C ALA A 114 -2.78 1.05 7.85
N MET A 115 -1.99 1.87 7.14
CA MET A 115 -0.55 1.70 7.00
C MET A 115 0.27 2.18 8.20
N LEU A 116 -0.33 2.80 9.21
CA LEU A 116 0.43 3.33 10.35
C LEU A 116 1.32 2.30 11.07
N PRO A 117 0.89 1.05 11.33
CA PRO A 117 1.77 0.04 11.93
C PRO A 117 3.04 -0.16 11.10
N TYR A 118 2.92 -0.18 9.77
CA TYR A 118 4.08 -0.25 8.89
C TYR A 118 4.99 0.96 9.03
N ILE A 119 4.45 2.18 9.05
CA ILE A 119 5.22 3.42 9.20
C ILE A 119 6.02 3.42 10.52
N VAL A 120 5.37 3.06 11.63
CA VAL A 120 5.95 3.17 12.97
C VAL A 120 6.96 2.05 13.24
N PHE A 121 6.64 0.80 12.87
CA PHE A 121 7.45 -0.36 13.25
C PHE A 121 8.51 -0.76 12.21
N SER A 122 8.41 -0.29 10.96
CA SER A 122 9.43 -0.62 9.95
C SER A 122 10.78 0.04 10.23
N ILE A 123 10.81 1.27 10.75
CA ILE A 123 12.08 1.96 11.05
C ILE A 123 12.88 1.23 12.16
N PRO A 124 12.29 0.90 13.33
CA PRO A 124 12.98 0.10 14.35
C PRO A 124 13.42 -1.27 13.82
N LEU A 125 12.57 -1.93 13.02
CA LEU A 125 12.90 -3.23 12.44
C LEU A 125 14.07 -3.15 11.44
N ALA A 126 14.11 -2.08 10.63
CA ALA A 126 15.22 -1.82 9.72
C ALA A 126 16.53 -1.56 10.48
N ALA A 127 16.47 -0.81 11.59
CA ALA A 127 17.63 -0.61 12.46
C ALA A 127 18.11 -1.94 13.10
N LEU A 128 17.18 -2.76 13.57
CA LEU A 128 17.47 -4.09 14.13
C LEU A 128 18.16 -5.00 13.10
N SER A 129 17.79 -4.89 11.83
CA SER A 129 18.39 -5.67 10.73
C SER A 129 19.91 -5.48 10.57
N ARG A 130 20.47 -4.37 11.09
CA ARG A 130 21.92 -4.09 11.10
C ARG A 130 22.67 -4.81 12.20
N ILE A 131 21.97 -5.19 13.26
CA ILE A 131 22.53 -5.91 14.41
C ILE A 131 22.35 -7.42 14.22
N LEU A 132 21.23 -7.82 13.60
CA LEU A 132 20.90 -9.22 13.32
C LEU A 132 21.93 -9.88 12.38
N SER A 133 22.35 -11.08 12.76
CA SER A 133 23.18 -11.94 11.91
C SER A 133 22.34 -12.70 10.88
N ARG A 134 22.96 -13.28 9.83
CA ARG A 134 22.23 -14.10 8.83
C ARG A 134 21.44 -15.26 9.45
N GLY A 135 21.86 -15.77 10.61
CA GLY A 135 21.17 -16.86 11.31
C GLY A 135 19.80 -16.46 11.89
N GLU A 136 19.53 -15.16 12.03
CA GLU A 136 18.34 -14.63 12.69
C GLU A 136 17.32 -14.03 11.71
N LEU A 137 17.47 -14.33 10.42
CA LEU A 137 16.52 -13.93 9.36
C LEU A 137 15.07 -14.34 9.68
N GLY A 138 14.88 -15.49 10.31
CA GLY A 138 13.55 -15.96 10.73
C GLY A 138 12.87 -14.99 11.71
N MET A 139 13.63 -14.39 12.62
CA MET A 139 13.09 -13.42 13.58
C MET A 139 12.69 -12.11 12.89
N TYR A 140 13.52 -11.61 11.96
CA TYR A 140 13.20 -10.43 11.16
C TYR A 140 11.89 -10.63 10.36
N HIS A 141 11.77 -11.76 9.65
CA HIS A 141 10.58 -12.09 8.88
C HIS A 141 9.35 -12.33 9.77
N GLY A 142 9.53 -12.92 10.96
CA GLY A 142 8.46 -13.08 11.94
C GLY A 142 7.86 -11.74 12.37
N ILE A 143 8.71 -10.78 12.77
CA ILE A 143 8.25 -9.44 13.17
C ILE A 143 7.62 -8.71 11.98
N SER A 144 8.24 -8.78 10.79
CA SER A 144 7.67 -8.18 9.58
C SER A 144 6.28 -8.75 9.26
N THR A 145 6.09 -10.05 9.41
CA THR A 145 4.79 -10.72 9.19
C THR A 145 3.74 -10.21 10.18
N ILE A 146 4.09 -10.05 11.46
CA ILE A 146 3.18 -9.49 12.48
C ILE A 146 2.74 -8.07 12.10
N ILE A 147 3.66 -7.22 11.64
CA ILE A 147 3.33 -5.87 11.18
C ILE A 147 2.33 -5.91 10.02
N TRP A 148 2.55 -6.76 9.03
CA TRP A 148 1.64 -6.90 7.88
C TRP A 148 0.28 -7.49 8.26
N LEU A 149 0.23 -8.45 9.18
CA LEU A 149 -1.02 -8.97 9.73
C LEU A 149 -1.81 -7.87 10.46
N TRP A 150 -1.12 -6.98 11.16
CA TRP A 150 -1.75 -5.82 11.80
C TRP A 150 -2.35 -4.86 10.76
N VAL A 151 -1.59 -4.54 9.70
CA VAL A 151 -2.12 -3.73 8.58
C VAL A 151 -3.34 -4.40 7.95
N ALA A 152 -3.31 -5.71 7.71
CA ALA A 152 -4.44 -6.47 7.16
C ALA A 152 -5.67 -6.43 8.08
N LEU A 153 -5.46 -6.52 9.40
CA LEU A 153 -6.53 -6.38 10.39
C LEU A 153 -7.15 -4.98 10.33
N LEU A 154 -6.33 -3.92 10.23
CA LEU A 154 -6.84 -2.55 10.09
C LEU A 154 -7.63 -2.35 8.79
N ILE A 155 -7.18 -2.95 7.69
CA ILE A 155 -7.91 -2.96 6.41
C ILE A 155 -9.28 -3.64 6.56
N PHE A 156 -9.34 -4.77 7.27
CA PHE A 156 -10.62 -5.44 7.55
C PHE A 156 -11.54 -4.57 8.42
N LEU A 157 -10.99 -3.95 9.47
CA LEU A 157 -11.77 -3.11 10.39
C LEU A 157 -12.31 -1.86 9.70
N GLN A 158 -11.54 -1.19 8.82
CA GLN A 158 -12.08 -0.05 8.07
C GLN A 158 -13.23 -0.47 7.16
N LEU A 159 -13.18 -1.64 6.52
CA LEU A 159 -14.24 -2.09 5.62
C LEU A 159 -15.54 -2.31 6.40
N LYS A 160 -15.41 -2.89 7.59
CA LYS A 160 -16.51 -3.09 8.52
C LYS A 160 -17.12 -1.75 8.96
N VAL A 161 -16.30 -0.85 9.53
CA VAL A 161 -16.78 0.38 10.16
C VAL A 161 -17.29 1.39 9.14
N LEU A 162 -16.56 1.64 8.04
CA LEU A 162 -16.94 2.67 7.08
C LEU A 162 -18.20 2.33 6.28
N ASN A 163 -18.52 1.04 6.12
CA ASN A 163 -19.70 0.58 5.36
C ASN A 163 -20.79 -0.01 6.25
N ASP A 164 -20.65 0.09 7.58
CA ASP A 164 -21.55 -0.51 8.57
C ASP A 164 -21.90 -1.98 8.29
N TYR A 165 -20.87 -2.77 7.96
CA TYR A 165 -21.06 -4.18 7.64
C TYR A 165 -21.02 -5.06 8.90
N THR A 166 -21.86 -6.09 8.91
CA THR A 166 -21.70 -7.19 9.87
C THR A 166 -20.39 -7.93 9.62
N PHE A 167 -19.87 -8.63 10.64
CA PHE A 167 -18.62 -9.37 10.53
C PHE A 167 -18.64 -10.37 9.35
N LYS A 168 -19.73 -11.14 9.20
CA LYS A 168 -19.88 -12.12 8.12
C LYS A 168 -19.90 -11.45 6.74
N LYS A 169 -20.62 -10.33 6.58
CA LYS A 169 -20.65 -9.57 5.33
C LYS A 169 -19.26 -9.02 5.01
N THR A 170 -18.56 -8.48 6.00
CA THR A 170 -17.20 -7.92 5.84
C THR A 170 -16.21 -8.98 5.33
N VAL A 171 -16.24 -10.20 5.87
CA VAL A 171 -15.38 -11.30 5.39
C VAL A 171 -15.68 -11.61 3.92
N GLY A 172 -16.95 -11.72 3.53
CA GLY A 172 -17.34 -11.96 2.13
C GLY A 172 -16.88 -10.84 1.20
N VAL A 173 -17.07 -9.58 1.60
CA VAL A 173 -16.62 -8.41 0.84
C VAL A 173 -15.09 -8.39 0.71
N LEU A 174 -14.35 -8.66 1.78
CA LEU A 174 -12.89 -8.71 1.73
C LEU A 174 -12.39 -9.78 0.75
N LEU A 175 -13.02 -10.97 0.74
CA LEU A 175 -12.68 -12.02 -0.22
C LEU A 175 -12.96 -11.58 -1.66
N LEU A 176 -14.08 -10.89 -1.91
CA LEU A 176 -14.39 -10.32 -3.23
C LEU A 176 -13.40 -9.24 -3.65
N VAL A 177 -12.97 -8.37 -2.73
CA VAL A 177 -11.93 -7.37 -2.98
C VAL A 177 -10.62 -8.03 -3.38
N ILE A 178 -10.18 -9.06 -2.64
CA ILE A 178 -8.96 -9.80 -2.95
C ILE A 178 -9.09 -10.48 -4.31
N PHE A 179 -10.22 -11.11 -4.60
CA PHE A 179 -10.48 -11.75 -5.88
C PHE A 179 -10.43 -10.74 -7.04
N ALA A 180 -11.11 -9.59 -6.90
CA ALA A 180 -11.09 -8.52 -7.89
C ALA A 180 -9.68 -7.97 -8.11
N PHE A 181 -8.92 -7.80 -7.03
CA PHE A 181 -7.53 -7.35 -7.09
C PHE A 181 -6.62 -8.34 -7.84
N LEU A 182 -6.76 -9.63 -7.57
CA LEU A 182 -6.03 -10.70 -8.28
C LEU A 182 -6.38 -10.73 -9.76
N VAL A 183 -7.67 -10.65 -10.10
CA VAL A 183 -8.14 -10.63 -11.50
C VAL A 183 -7.62 -9.39 -12.23
N PHE A 184 -7.66 -8.22 -11.59
CA PHE A 184 -7.14 -6.97 -12.15
C PHE A 184 -5.65 -7.08 -12.48
N TRP A 185 -4.82 -7.47 -11.50
CA TRP A 185 -3.38 -7.59 -11.69
C TRP A 185 -2.98 -8.74 -12.62
N GLY A 186 -3.71 -9.86 -12.57
CA GLY A 186 -3.52 -10.97 -13.51
C GLY A 186 -3.81 -10.55 -14.96
N THR A 187 -4.89 -9.80 -15.17
CA THR A 187 -5.24 -9.26 -16.50
C THR A 187 -4.22 -8.24 -16.98
N ALA A 188 -3.81 -7.30 -16.11
CA ALA A 188 -2.79 -6.31 -16.44
C ALA A 188 -1.46 -6.98 -16.80
N GLY A 189 -1.04 -7.99 -16.04
CA GLY A 189 0.14 -8.79 -16.32
C GLY A 189 0.06 -9.53 -17.66
N LEU A 190 -1.10 -10.12 -17.99
CA LEU A 190 -1.32 -10.80 -19.27
C LEU A 190 -1.24 -9.84 -20.45
N VAL A 191 -1.91 -8.68 -20.37
CA VAL A 191 -1.85 -7.65 -21.42
C VAL A 191 -0.43 -7.15 -21.62
N PHE A 192 0.31 -6.93 -20.53
CA PHE A 192 1.72 -6.54 -20.59
C PHE A 192 2.59 -7.61 -21.27
N ALA A 193 2.42 -8.89 -20.89
CA ALA A 193 3.16 -10.00 -21.49
C ALA A 193 2.89 -10.11 -23.00
N LEU A 194 1.62 -10.10 -23.41
CA LEU A 194 1.24 -10.17 -24.82
C LEU A 194 1.78 -8.97 -25.62
N THR A 195 1.71 -7.77 -25.05
CA THR A 195 2.26 -6.57 -25.70
C THR A 195 3.77 -6.71 -25.92
N ASN A 196 4.51 -7.19 -24.94
CA ASN A 196 5.95 -7.42 -25.08
C ASN A 196 6.26 -8.49 -26.14
N HIS A 197 5.49 -9.58 -26.20
CA HIS A 197 5.66 -10.59 -27.25
C HIS A 197 5.45 -10.01 -28.65
N VAL A 198 4.42 -9.18 -28.86
CA VAL A 198 4.19 -8.52 -30.16
C VAL A 198 5.32 -7.55 -30.50
N LEU A 199 5.77 -6.73 -29.54
CA LEU A 199 6.86 -5.79 -29.76
C LEU A 199 8.19 -6.50 -30.07
N GLN A 200 8.46 -7.63 -29.40
CA GLN A 200 9.64 -8.45 -29.65
C GLN A 200 9.59 -9.05 -31.06
N PHE A 201 8.46 -9.63 -31.45
CA PHE A 201 8.26 -10.16 -32.81
C PHE A 201 8.49 -9.08 -33.87
N VAL A 202 7.92 -7.88 -33.69
CA VAL A 202 8.12 -6.75 -34.62
C VAL A 202 9.60 -6.34 -34.67
N ARG A 203 10.30 -6.31 -33.53
CA ARG A 203 11.74 -6.01 -33.50
C ARG A 203 12.56 -7.07 -34.24
N GLU A 204 12.28 -8.35 -34.02
CA GLU A 204 12.96 -9.46 -34.68
C GLU A 204 12.78 -9.38 -36.20
N VAL A 205 11.54 -9.17 -36.67
CA VAL A 205 11.25 -8.96 -38.10
C VAL A 205 11.98 -7.75 -38.67
N MET A 206 11.98 -6.61 -37.97
CA MET A 206 12.69 -5.40 -38.40
C MET A 206 14.21 -5.62 -38.52
N VAL A 207 14.78 -6.40 -37.60
CA VAL A 207 16.20 -6.75 -37.62
C VAL A 207 16.52 -7.67 -38.81
N GLU A 208 15.70 -8.70 -39.06
CA GLU A 208 15.88 -9.61 -40.21
C GLU A 208 15.79 -8.87 -41.55
N VAL A 209 14.79 -7.99 -41.72
CA VAL A 209 14.63 -7.19 -42.94
C VAL A 209 15.85 -6.28 -43.16
N ARG A 210 16.40 -5.68 -42.11
CA ARG A 210 17.60 -4.86 -42.21
C ARG A 210 18.81 -5.68 -42.66
N TYR A 211 19.03 -6.86 -42.09
CA TYR A 211 20.12 -7.75 -42.50
C TYR A 211 20.02 -8.16 -43.98
N LEU A 212 18.80 -8.40 -44.47
CA LEU A 212 18.57 -8.73 -45.88
C LEU A 212 18.79 -7.54 -46.84
N MET A 213 18.68 -6.30 -46.37
CA MET A 213 18.98 -5.11 -47.19
C MET A 213 20.46 -4.75 -47.20
N GLU A 214 21.22 -5.15 -46.17
CA GLU A 214 22.65 -4.87 -46.04
C GLU A 214 23.55 -5.91 -46.74
N ASN A 215 22.98 -7.00 -47.27
CA ASN A 215 23.68 -8.09 -47.97
C ASN A 215 23.16 -8.27 -49.41
#